data_AF-A0A661R9K8-F1
#
_entry.id   AF-A0A661R9K8-F1
#
_cell.length_a   1.000
_cell.length_b   1.000
_cell.length_c   1.000
_cell.angle_alpha   90.00
_cell.angle_beta   90.00
_cell.angle_gamma   90.00
#
_symmetry.space_group_name_H-M   'P 1'
#
loop_
_entity.id
_entity.type
_entity.pdbx_description
1 polymer ?
#
loop_
_entity_poly.entity_id
_entity_poly.type
_entity_poly.pdbx_seq_one_letter_code
_entity_poly.pdbx_strand_id
1 'polypeptide(L)'
;MNKIKIMEAAVKKWQRIIDKKGSDGGVLDCPPCRIYYFVVCIGCPIAQYTGQKFCKGSAYIPWFRHQLEKHDKMFKKVYCPECETLARNMQDFMREIRDDLIEKEAQKARQKEWE
;
A
#
# COMPACT_ATOMS: atom_id res chain seq x y z
N MET A 1 -7.72 -11.86 11.10
CA MET A 1 -7.28 -10.50 10.68
C MET A 1 -7.69 -10.29 9.23
N ASN A 2 -8.49 -9.26 8.95
CA ASN A 2 -9.09 -9.06 7.61
C ASN A 2 -8.15 -8.23 6.71
N LYS A 3 -7.59 -8.87 5.66
CA LYS A 3 -6.62 -8.24 4.75
C LYS A 3 -7.25 -7.15 3.88
N ILE A 4 -8.51 -7.33 3.46
CA ILE A 4 -9.26 -6.32 2.69
C ILE A 4 -9.36 -5.02 3.50
N LYS A 5 -9.80 -5.08 4.76
CA LYS A 5 -9.88 -3.91 5.66
C LYS A 5 -8.53 -3.22 5.86
N ILE A 6 -7.43 -3.99 5.95
CA ILE A 6 -6.07 -3.44 6.04
C ILE A 6 -5.72 -2.66 4.77
N MET A 7 -6.04 -3.20 3.60
CA MET A 7 -5.77 -2.54 2.32
C MET A 7 -6.66 -1.31 2.11
N GLU A 8 -7.92 -1.34 2.53
CA GLU A 8 -8.79 -0.15 2.54
C GLU A 8 -8.22 0.98 3.41
N ALA A 9 -7.67 0.64 4.58
CA ALA A 9 -6.99 1.61 5.43
C ALA A 9 -5.74 2.19 4.73
N ALA A 10 -5.00 1.37 3.97
CA ALA A 10 -3.86 1.84 3.18
C ALA A 10 -4.29 2.78 2.05
N VAL A 11 -5.36 2.46 1.32
CA VAL A 11 -5.95 3.34 0.29
C VAL A 11 -6.38 4.69 0.89
N LYS A 12 -7.02 4.67 2.06
CA LYS A 12 -7.42 5.88 2.80
C LYS A 12 -6.22 6.71 3.23
N LYS A 13 -5.13 6.09 3.69
CA LYS A 13 -3.87 6.80 4.00
C LYS A 13 -3.37 7.55 2.77
N TRP A 14 -3.25 6.89 1.63
CA TRP A 14 -2.75 7.52 0.40
C TRP A 14 -3.67 8.63 -0.09
N GLN A 15 -5.00 8.48 0.03
CA GLN A 15 -5.94 9.58 -0.27
C GLN A 15 -5.63 10.81 0.58
N ARG A 16 -5.36 10.65 1.88
CA ARG A 16 -5.01 11.79 2.75
C ARG A 16 -3.70 12.47 2.34
N ILE A 17 -2.73 11.72 1.84
CA ILE A 17 -1.47 12.27 1.33
C ILE A 17 -1.73 13.08 0.05
N ILE A 18 -2.51 12.52 -0.88
CA ILE A 18 -2.92 13.18 -2.14
C ILE A 18 -3.70 14.48 -1.84
N ASP A 19 -4.64 14.42 -0.90
CA ASP A 19 -5.43 15.57 -0.45
C ASP A 19 -4.62 16.60 0.37
N LYS A 20 -3.31 16.37 0.56
CA LYS A 20 -2.41 17.19 1.39
C LYS A 20 -2.85 17.30 2.87
N LYS A 21 -3.65 16.35 3.35
CA LYS A 21 -4.16 16.20 4.74
C LYS A 21 -3.33 15.21 5.57
N GLY A 22 -2.16 14.84 5.08
CA GLY A 22 -1.25 13.88 5.72
C GLY A 22 0.13 13.85 5.09
N SER A 23 1.01 13.04 5.66
CA SER A 23 2.35 12.73 5.15
C SER A 23 2.57 11.23 5.17
N ASP A 24 3.52 10.77 4.37
CA ASP A 24 3.98 9.39 4.40
C ASP A 24 5.03 9.19 5.51
N GLY A 25 4.66 8.46 6.56
CA GLY A 25 5.57 7.99 7.62
C GLY A 25 6.25 6.65 7.32
N GLY A 26 6.11 6.13 6.11
CA GLY A 26 6.70 4.85 5.69
C GLY A 26 6.21 3.67 6.53
N VAL A 27 7.15 2.91 7.10
CA VAL A 27 6.84 1.68 7.85
C VAL A 27 6.05 1.94 9.14
N LEU A 28 6.14 3.15 9.71
CA LEU A 28 5.53 3.50 11.00
C LEU A 28 4.01 3.72 10.90
N ASP A 29 3.53 4.19 9.75
CA ASP A 29 2.12 4.54 9.54
C ASP A 29 1.46 3.73 8.41
N CYS A 30 2.23 2.92 7.67
CA CYS A 30 1.68 2.02 6.67
C CYS A 30 0.83 0.92 7.34
N PRO A 31 -0.48 0.82 7.05
CA PRO A 31 -1.37 -0.10 7.76
C PRO A 31 -0.96 -1.58 7.67
N PRO A 32 -0.50 -2.10 6.52
CA PRO A 32 0.15 -3.41 6.49
C PRO A 32 1.42 -3.50 7.35
N CYS A 33 2.35 -2.54 7.27
CA CYS A 33 3.61 -2.60 8.02
C CYS A 33 3.41 -2.59 9.53
N ARG A 34 2.42 -1.84 10.03
CA ARG A 34 2.09 -1.82 11.47
C ARG A 34 1.75 -3.20 12.05
N ILE A 35 1.41 -4.15 11.18
CA ILE A 35 1.06 -5.52 11.53
C ILE A 35 2.22 -6.48 11.17
N TYR A 36 2.77 -6.35 9.97
CA TYR A 36 3.64 -7.37 9.38
C TYR A 36 5.13 -7.02 9.36
N TYR A 37 5.51 -5.77 9.67
CA TYR A 37 6.90 -5.33 9.51
C TYR A 37 7.88 -6.10 10.43
N PHE A 38 7.53 -6.24 11.70
CA PHE A 38 8.36 -6.96 12.68
C PHE A 38 8.42 -8.49 12.45
N VAL A 39 7.55 -9.03 11.61
CA VAL A 39 7.54 -10.46 11.20
C VAL A 39 8.08 -10.64 9.77
N VAL A 40 9.02 -9.79 9.35
CA VAL A 40 9.75 -9.88 8.06
C VAL A 40 8.80 -9.80 6.85
N CYS A 41 7.73 -9.02 6.96
CA CYS A 41 6.68 -8.86 5.94
C CYS A 41 5.95 -10.15 5.55
N ILE A 42 6.15 -11.26 6.27
CA ILE A 42 5.49 -12.54 5.98
C ILE A 42 3.99 -12.38 6.23
N GLY A 43 3.17 -12.71 5.22
CA GLY A 43 1.71 -12.57 5.29
C GLY A 43 1.17 -11.16 4.96
N CYS A 44 2.05 -10.18 4.72
CA CYS A 44 1.66 -8.85 4.24
C CYS A 44 0.98 -8.98 2.86
N PRO A 45 -0.19 -8.35 2.64
CA PRO A 45 -0.86 -8.40 1.33
C PRO A 45 0.03 -7.97 0.16
N ILE A 46 0.86 -6.94 0.35
CA ILE A 46 1.80 -6.47 -0.68
C ILE A 46 2.81 -7.57 -1.02
N ALA A 47 3.44 -8.17 -0.01
CA ALA A 47 4.45 -9.20 -0.24
C ALA A 47 3.86 -10.48 -0.85
N GLN A 48 2.60 -10.81 -0.51
CA GLN A 48 1.89 -11.92 -1.12
C GLN A 48 1.52 -11.64 -2.58
N TYR A 49 1.16 -10.40 -2.88
CA TYR A 49 0.77 -10.00 -4.22
C TYR A 49 1.98 -9.90 -5.17
N THR A 50 3.07 -9.26 -4.72
CA THR A 50 4.28 -9.08 -5.56
C THR A 50 5.23 -10.27 -5.53
N GLY A 51 5.09 -11.16 -4.54
CA GLY A 51 6.08 -12.20 -4.24
C GLY A 51 7.39 -11.66 -3.64
N GLN A 52 7.48 -10.36 -3.33
CA GLN A 52 8.71 -9.71 -2.91
C GLN A 52 8.58 -9.02 -1.54
N LYS A 53 9.68 -9.00 -0.77
CA LYS A 53 9.73 -8.36 0.56
C LYS A 53 10.10 -6.87 0.47
N PHE A 54 9.87 -6.14 1.56
CA PHE A 54 10.29 -4.73 1.73
C PHE A 54 9.76 -3.79 0.64
N CYS A 55 8.49 -3.95 0.27
CA CYS A 55 7.82 -3.17 -0.77
C CYS A 55 8.52 -3.21 -2.15
N LYS A 56 9.46 -4.12 -2.38
CA LYS A 56 10.06 -4.33 -3.70
C LYS A 56 8.95 -4.77 -4.68
N GLY A 57 9.05 -4.29 -5.91
CA GLY A 57 8.03 -4.50 -6.94
C GLY A 57 6.72 -3.73 -6.72
N SER A 58 6.64 -2.82 -5.74
CA SER A 58 5.48 -1.93 -5.55
C SER A 58 5.76 -0.51 -6.03
N ALA A 59 4.68 0.25 -6.24
CA ALA A 59 4.72 1.68 -6.55
C ALA A 59 5.31 2.55 -5.42
N TYR A 60 5.64 1.96 -4.26
CA TYR A 60 6.22 2.70 -3.13
C TYR A 60 7.67 3.13 -3.40
N ILE A 61 8.44 2.30 -4.11
CA ILE A 61 9.86 2.55 -4.34
C ILE A 61 10.08 3.82 -5.18
N PRO A 62 9.37 4.02 -6.32
CA PRO A 62 9.43 5.29 -7.06
C PRO A 62 9.06 6.52 -6.22
N TRP A 63 7.98 6.46 -5.43
CA TRP A 63 7.60 7.56 -4.52
C TRP A 63 8.70 7.87 -3.52
N PHE A 64 9.21 6.86 -2.82
CA PHE A 64 10.22 7.03 -1.79
C PHE A 64 11.53 7.60 -2.36
N ARG A 65 11.96 7.09 -3.52
CA ARG A 65 13.13 7.59 -4.24
C ARG A 65 12.95 9.05 -4.65
N HIS A 66 11.84 9.41 -5.27
CA HIS A 66 11.57 10.79 -5.68
C HIS A 66 11.59 11.75 -4.48
N GLN A 67 10.99 11.36 -3.36
CA GLN A 67 11.02 12.16 -2.12
C GLN A 67 12.45 12.41 -1.62
N LEU A 68 13.31 11.39 -1.64
CA LEU A 68 14.72 11.54 -1.23
C LEU A 68 15.53 12.38 -2.22
N GLU A 69 15.39 12.13 -3.52
CA GLU A 69 16.24 12.75 -4.54
C GLU A 69 15.83 14.19 -4.91
N LYS A 70 14.53 14.53 -4.81
CA LYS A 70 13.99 15.82 -5.28
C LYS A 70 13.57 16.77 -4.17
N HIS A 71 13.31 16.25 -2.98
CA HIS A 71 12.79 17.06 -1.87
C HIS A 71 13.68 17.00 -0.63
N ASP A 72 14.21 15.83 -0.29
CA ASP A 72 15.05 15.59 0.91
C ASP A 72 14.51 16.24 2.19
N LYS A 73 13.17 16.20 2.34
CA LYS A 73 12.47 16.76 3.50
C LYS A 73 12.20 15.70 4.55
N MET A 74 12.20 16.13 5.82
CA MET A 74 11.84 15.30 6.97
C MET A 74 10.46 14.64 6.80
N PHE A 75 9.48 15.40 6.32
CA PHE A 75 8.14 14.89 6.03
C PHE A 75 8.01 14.59 4.55
N LYS A 76 7.48 13.42 4.19
CA LYS A 76 7.22 13.05 2.79
C LYS A 76 5.78 13.40 2.46
N LYS A 77 5.58 14.46 1.67
CA LYS A 77 4.25 14.99 1.29
C LYS A 77 4.21 15.24 -0.21
N VAL A 78 3.04 15.57 -0.74
CA VAL A 78 2.93 16.04 -2.13
C VAL A 78 3.49 17.46 -2.24
N TYR A 79 4.71 17.57 -2.77
CA TYR A 79 5.42 18.84 -2.96
C TYR A 79 5.42 19.34 -4.40
N CYS A 80 5.18 18.45 -5.37
CA CYS A 80 5.21 18.75 -6.80
C CYS A 80 4.19 17.87 -7.56
N PRO A 81 3.93 18.13 -8.85
CA PRO A 81 3.02 17.30 -9.65
C PRO A 81 3.45 15.84 -9.75
N GLU A 82 4.76 15.56 -9.85
CA GLU A 82 5.28 14.19 -9.92
C GLU A 82 5.02 13.41 -8.63
N CYS A 83 5.14 14.06 -7.46
CA CYS A 83 4.72 13.48 -6.19
C CYS A 83 3.24 13.05 -6.25
N GLU A 84 2.36 13.89 -6.77
CA GLU A 84 0.93 13.57 -6.84
C GLU A 84 0.68 12.34 -7.71
N THR A 85 1.32 12.26 -8.88
CA THR A 85 1.27 11.08 -9.76
C THR A 85 1.77 9.83 -9.04
N LEU A 86 2.93 9.90 -8.38
CA LEU A 86 3.51 8.76 -7.66
C LEU A 86 2.63 8.31 -6.48
N ALA A 87 2.02 9.26 -5.75
CA ALA A 87 1.07 8.96 -4.68
C ALA A 87 -0.21 8.29 -5.21
N ARG A 88 -0.72 8.73 -6.37
CA ARG A 88 -1.87 8.10 -7.06
C ARG A 88 -1.52 6.68 -7.52
N ASN A 89 -0.38 6.48 -8.15
CA ASN A 89 0.09 5.15 -8.55
C ASN A 89 0.17 4.20 -7.35
N MET A 90 0.65 4.70 -6.20
CA MET A 90 0.67 3.90 -4.98
C MET A 90 -0.73 3.61 -4.43
N GLN A 91 -1.64 4.58 -4.48
CA GLN A 91 -3.03 4.36 -4.10
C GLN A 91 -3.71 3.30 -4.99
N ASP A 92 -3.53 3.38 -6.30
CA ASP A 92 -4.13 2.46 -7.27
C ASP A 92 -3.56 1.06 -7.12
N PHE A 93 -2.24 0.94 -6.89
CA PHE A 93 -1.62 -0.34 -6.53
C PHE A 93 -2.24 -0.95 -5.25
N MET A 94 -2.54 -0.13 -4.23
CA MET A 94 -3.23 -0.63 -3.03
C MET A 94 -4.69 -1.05 -3.30
N ARG A 95 -5.37 -0.42 -4.27
CA ARG A 95 -6.72 -0.82 -4.71
C ARG A 95 -6.68 -2.15 -5.44
N GLU A 96 -5.72 -2.36 -6.33
CA GLU A 96 -5.52 -3.59 -7.10
C GLU A 96 -5.34 -4.82 -6.18
N ILE A 97 -4.29 -4.83 -5.35
CA ILE A 97 -4.39 -5.07 -3.90
C ILE A 97 -5.67 -5.70 -3.35
N ARG A 98 -6.49 -4.79 -2.82
CA ARG A 98 -7.77 -5.05 -2.19
C ARG A 98 -8.72 -5.83 -3.11
N ASP A 99 -8.77 -5.48 -4.38
CA ASP A 99 -9.74 -6.02 -5.34
C ASP A 99 -9.42 -7.48 -5.68
N ASP A 100 -8.13 -7.82 -5.84
CA ASP A 100 -7.65 -9.21 -5.95
C ASP A 100 -8.03 -10.04 -4.71
N LEU A 101 -7.90 -9.46 -3.50
CA LEU A 101 -8.29 -10.15 -2.27
C LEU A 101 -9.80 -10.40 -2.21
N ILE A 102 -10.63 -9.42 -2.62
CA ILE A 102 -12.08 -9.56 -2.68
C ILE A 102 -12.46 -10.68 -3.65
N GLU A 103 -11.89 -10.69 -4.86
CA GLU A 103 -12.19 -11.72 -5.85
C GLU A 103 -11.76 -13.11 -5.36
N LYS A 104 -10.60 -13.24 -4.72
CA LYS A 104 -10.15 -14.51 -4.13
C LYS A 104 -11.06 -14.99 -3.00
N GLU A 105 -11.61 -14.10 -2.18
CA GLU A 105 -12.59 -14.48 -1.15
C GLU A 105 -13.92 -14.92 -1.78
N ALA A 106 -14.38 -14.22 -2.83
CA ALA A 106 -15.59 -14.58 -3.57
C ALA A 106 -15.45 -15.95 -4.28
N GLN A 107 -14.31 -16.23 -4.89
CA GLN A 107 -14.02 -17.53 -5.51
C GLN A 107 -14.07 -18.68 -4.51
N LYS A 108 -13.46 -18.50 -3.34
CA LYS A 108 -13.48 -19.50 -2.26
C LYS A 108 -14.87 -19.72 -1.71
N ALA A 109 -15.68 -18.67 -1.60
CA ALA A 109 -17.07 -18.79 -1.16
C ALA A 109 -17.87 -19.62 -2.18
N ARG A 110 -17.75 -19.31 -3.47
CA ARG A 110 -18.37 -20.11 -4.54
C ARG A 110 -17.94 -21.57 -4.45
N GLN A 111 -16.65 -21.87 -4.39
CA GLN A 111 -16.14 -23.26 -4.33
C GLN A 111 -16.73 -24.07 -3.18
N LYS A 112 -16.87 -23.46 -1.98
CA LYS A 112 -17.47 -24.12 -0.81
C LYS A 112 -18.96 -24.40 -0.93
N GLU A 113 -19.69 -23.70 -1.80
CA GLU A 113 -21.11 -23.97 -2.06
C GLU A 113 -21.31 -25.21 -2.93
N TRP A 114 -20.26 -25.68 -3.62
CA TRP A 114 -20.26 -26.87 -4.47
C TRP A 114 -19.61 -28.10 -3.79
N GLU A 115 -19.05 -27.96 -2.59
CA GLU A 115 -18.48 -29.02 -1.75
C GLU A 115 -19.47 -29.52 -0.70
#